data_AF-A0A966WJW5-F1
#
_entry.id   AF-A0A966WJW5-F1
#
_cell.length_a   1.000
_cell.length_b   1.000
_cell.length_c   1.000
_cell.angle_alpha   90.00
_cell.angle_beta   90.00
_cell.angle_gamma   90.00
#
_symmetry.space_group_name_H-M   'P 1'
#
loop_
_entity.id
_entity.type
_entity.pdbx_description
1 polymer ?
#
loop_
_entity_poly.entity_id
_entity_poly.type
_entity_poly.pdbx_seq_one_letter_code
_entity_poly.pdbx_strand_id
1 'polypeptide(L)'
;QEDVDAIGVSILSGAHNTVFPKIIQLMKEKGIDDVLLTGGGIIPEQDIASLQALGVGQIFHPGTPTHEIAEYIKNWVATHRR
;
A
#
# COMPACT_ATOMS: atom_id res chain seq x y z
N GLN A 1 -15.85 1.20 -14.68
CA GLN A 1 -14.88 0.56 -13.78
C GLN A 1 -13.68 1.47 -13.76
N GLU A 2 -13.25 1.93 -12.60
CA GLU A 2 -12.11 2.85 -12.49
C GLU A 2 -10.82 2.03 -12.45
N ASP A 3 -9.90 2.36 -13.35
CA ASP A 3 -8.65 1.65 -13.60
C ASP A 3 -7.51 2.40 -12.89
N VAL A 4 -7.37 2.11 -11.60
CA VAL A 4 -6.59 2.91 -10.64
C VAL A 4 -5.12 2.48 -10.57
N ASP A 5 -4.22 3.46 -10.60
CA ASP A 5 -2.77 3.29 -10.52
C ASP A 5 -2.32 2.69 -9.17
N ALA A 6 -3.00 3.09 -8.10
CA ALA A 6 -2.66 2.75 -6.72
C ALA A 6 -3.88 2.84 -5.78
N ILE A 7 -3.82 2.09 -4.69
CA ILE A 7 -4.75 2.11 -3.56
C ILE A 7 -3.96 2.57 -2.32
N GLY A 8 -4.27 3.77 -1.83
CA GLY A 8 -3.67 4.33 -0.61
C GLY A 8 -4.58 4.14 0.61
N VAL A 9 -4.09 3.42 1.63
CA VAL A 9 -4.86 3.06 2.84
C VAL A 9 -4.32 3.81 4.07
N SER A 10 -5.15 4.64 4.71
CA SER A 10 -4.78 5.37 5.94
C SER A 10 -5.37 4.71 7.18
N ILE A 11 -4.55 4.30 8.16
CA ILE A 11 -4.99 3.62 9.39
C ILE A 11 -4.33 4.22 10.62
N LEU A 12 -5.15 4.72 11.54
CA LEU A 12 -4.75 5.20 12.87
C LEU A 12 -5.34 4.36 14.02
N SER A 13 -6.09 3.30 13.69
CA SER A 13 -6.84 2.47 14.64
C SER A 13 -6.14 1.15 15.03
N GLY A 14 -4.90 0.91 14.58
CA GLY A 14 -4.18 -0.35 14.81
C GLY A 14 -4.71 -1.56 14.02
N ALA A 15 -5.70 -1.37 13.13
CA ALA A 15 -6.32 -2.44 12.35
C ALA A 15 -5.52 -2.88 11.10
N HIS A 16 -4.28 -2.41 10.93
CA HIS A 16 -3.45 -2.61 9.74
C HIS A 16 -3.19 -4.09 9.44
N ASN A 17 -2.88 -4.89 10.47
CA ASN A 17 -2.68 -6.34 10.39
C ASN A 17 -3.96 -7.13 10.01
N THR A 18 -5.11 -6.47 9.84
CA THR A 18 -6.35 -7.09 9.32
C THR A 18 -6.78 -6.48 7.99
N VAL A 19 -6.73 -5.15 7.86
CA VAL A 19 -7.19 -4.44 6.65
C VAL A 19 -6.26 -4.68 5.46
N PHE A 20 -4.95 -4.49 5.60
CA PHE A 20 -4.02 -4.67 4.48
C PHE A 20 -4.01 -6.12 3.95
N PRO A 21 -3.91 -7.18 4.78
CA PRO A 21 -3.99 -8.56 4.28
C PRO A 21 -5.31 -8.88 3.59
N LYS A 22 -6.44 -8.31 4.04
CA LYS A 22 -7.72 -8.54 3.38
C LYS A 22 -7.84 -7.83 2.03
N ILE A 23 -7.23 -6.65 1.87
CA ILE A 23 -7.17 -5.98 0.56
C ILE A 23 -6.25 -6.76 -0.40
N ILE A 24 -5.06 -7.20 0.06
CA ILE A 24 -4.17 -8.09 -0.72
C ILE A 24 -4.91 -9.37 -1.17
N GLN A 25 -5.68 -9.99 -0.27
CA GLN A 25 -6.50 -11.16 -0.63
C GLN A 25 -7.52 -10.81 -1.73
N LEU A 26 -8.27 -9.72 -1.58
CA LEU A 26 -9.30 -9.31 -2.53
C LEU A 26 -8.75 -8.86 -3.89
N MET A 27 -7.50 -8.39 -3.95
CA MET A 27 -6.79 -8.10 -5.20
C MET A 27 -6.41 -9.40 -5.92
N LYS A 28 -5.80 -10.35 -5.20
CA LYS A 28 -5.41 -11.68 -5.73
C LYS A 28 -6.64 -12.51 -6.15
N GLU A 29 -7.74 -12.45 -5.41
CA GLU A 29 -9.04 -13.06 -5.76
C GLU A 29 -9.66 -12.49 -7.04
N LYS A 30 -9.19 -11.32 -7.51
CA LYS A 30 -9.65 -10.64 -8.73
C LYS A 30 -8.62 -10.63 -9.86
N GLY A 31 -7.42 -11.17 -9.66
CA GLY A 31 -6.31 -11.10 -10.63
C GLY A 31 -5.77 -9.67 -10.83
N ILE A 32 -5.81 -8.85 -9.78
CA ILE A 32 -5.29 -7.47 -9.80
C ILE A 32 -3.86 -7.50 -9.23
N ASP A 33 -2.90 -7.73 -10.12
CA ASP A 33 -1.47 -7.90 -9.78
C ASP A 33 -0.62 -6.67 -10.17
N ASP A 34 -1.22 -5.68 -10.85
CA ASP A 34 -0.58 -4.50 -11.46
C ASP A 34 -0.89 -3.16 -10.75
N VAL A 35 -1.63 -3.21 -9.64
CA VAL A 35 -2.03 -2.03 -8.84
C VAL A 35 -1.27 -1.99 -7.52
N LEU A 36 -0.69 -0.83 -7.18
CA LEU A 36 0.04 -0.63 -5.92
C LEU A 36 -0.89 -0.56 -4.72
N LEU A 37 -0.79 -1.48 -3.76
CA LEU A 37 -1.35 -1.27 -2.42
C LEU A 37 -0.30 -0.61 -1.51
N THR A 38 -0.53 0.64 -1.11
CA THR A 38 0.33 1.43 -0.21
C THR A 38 -0.51 2.08 0.89
N GLY A 39 0.09 2.81 1.82
CA GLY A 39 -0.67 3.46 2.88
C GLY A 39 0.16 4.22 3.89
N GLY A 40 -0.50 4.66 4.97
CA GLY A 40 0.16 5.40 6.04
C GLY A 40 -0.58 5.31 7.37
N GLY A 41 0.15 5.54 8.45
CA GLY A 41 -0.35 5.34 9.80
C GLY A 41 0.74 5.21 10.86
N ILE A 42 0.32 5.00 12.11
CA ILE A 42 1.22 4.67 13.22
C ILE A 42 1.31 3.14 13.28
N ILE A 43 2.26 2.57 12.53
CA ILE A 43 2.44 1.12 12.38
C ILE A 43 3.85 0.73 12.84
N PRO A 44 4.00 -0.29 13.73
CA PRO A 44 5.31 -0.81 14.16
C PRO A 44 6.14 -1.39 13.00
N GLU A 45 7.46 -1.27 13.05
CA GLU A 45 8.36 -1.75 11.99
C GLU A 45 8.23 -3.27 11.72
N GLN A 46 8.04 -4.07 12.78
CA GLN A 46 7.75 -5.51 12.68
C GLN A 46 6.49 -5.83 11.88
N ASP A 47 5.47 -4.98 11.98
CA ASP A 47 4.20 -5.12 11.26
C ASP A 47 4.38 -4.63 9.82
N ILE A 48 5.11 -3.53 9.59
CA ILE A 48 5.46 -3.05 8.24
C ILE A 48 6.21 -4.13 7.46
N ALA A 49 7.25 -4.74 8.04
CA ALA A 49 8.00 -5.82 7.42
C ALA A 49 7.11 -7.04 7.08
N SER A 50 6.18 -7.37 7.98
CA SER A 50 5.21 -8.47 7.79
C SER A 50 4.20 -8.17 6.68
N LEU A 51 3.73 -6.93 6.58
CA LEU A 51 2.84 -6.46 5.52
C LEU A 51 3.56 -6.40 4.16
N GLN A 52 4.80 -5.94 4.13
CA GLN A 52 5.62 -5.90 2.91
C GLN A 52 5.88 -7.31 2.36
N ALA A 53 6.14 -8.28 3.23
CA ALA A 53 6.27 -9.69 2.84
C ALA A 53 4.98 -10.29 2.21
N LEU A 54 3.80 -9.70 2.45
CA LEU A 54 2.54 -10.11 1.82
C LEU A 54 2.30 -9.47 0.43
N GLY A 55 3.09 -8.47 0.05
CA GLY A 55 2.95 -7.67 -1.17
C GLY A 55 2.39 -6.26 -0.97
N VAL A 56 2.35 -5.75 0.27
CA VAL A 56 2.07 -4.32 0.52
C VAL A 56 3.32 -3.51 0.16
N GLY A 57 3.13 -2.33 -0.45
CA GLY A 57 4.20 -1.39 -0.76
C GLY A 57 4.72 -0.65 0.48
N GLN A 58 5.30 0.53 0.26
CA GLN A 58 5.79 1.37 1.34
C GLN A 58 4.63 1.86 2.22
N ILE A 59 4.90 1.93 3.54
CA ILE A 59 4.04 2.50 4.56
C ILE A 59 4.67 3.81 5.03
N PHE A 60 3.86 4.86 5.13
CA PHE A 60 4.31 6.21 5.49
C PHE A 60 3.84 6.61 6.90
N HIS A 61 4.77 7.00 7.76
CA HIS A 61 4.47 7.46 9.12
C HIS A 61 3.98 8.92 9.13
N PRO A 62 3.30 9.38 10.19
CA PRO A 62 2.92 10.78 10.34
C PRO A 62 4.14 11.69 10.25
N GLY A 63 4.08 12.70 9.38
CA GLY A 63 5.18 13.62 9.11
C GLY A 63 5.96 13.34 7.81
N THR A 64 5.75 12.20 7.13
CA THR A 64 6.30 12.01 5.78
C THR A 64 5.82 13.13 4.84
N PRO A 65 6.72 13.85 4.16
CA PRO A 65 6.35 14.86 3.16
C PRO A 65 5.53 14.29 2.00
N THR A 66 4.45 14.96 1.63
CA THR A 66 3.53 14.51 0.57
C THR A 66 4.20 14.36 -0.80
N HIS A 67 5.32 15.06 -1.05
CA HIS A 67 6.08 14.92 -2.30
C HIS A 67 6.78 13.57 -2.41
N GLU A 68 7.37 13.05 -1.32
CA GLU A 68 7.99 11.72 -1.28
C GLU A 68 6.96 10.62 -1.56
N ILE A 69 5.76 10.72 -0.98
CA ILE A 69 4.64 9.81 -1.21
C ILE A 69 4.21 9.84 -2.68
N ALA A 70 4.11 11.04 -3.27
CA ALA A 70 3.72 11.21 -4.68
C ALA A 70 4.81 10.72 -5.66
N GLU A 71 6.08 10.89 -5.33
CA GLU A 71 7.20 10.37 -6.14
C GLU A 71 7.31 8.85 -6.04
N TYR A 72 7.16 8.27 -4.85
CA TYR A 72 7.11 6.81 -4.66
C TYR A 72 6.03 6.17 -5.55
N ILE A 73 4.79 6.69 -5.51
CA ILE A 73 3.69 6.16 -6.32
C ILE A 73 4.00 6.29 -7.81
N LYS A 74 4.44 7.47 -8.29
CA LYS A 74 4.81 7.68 -9.71
C LYS A 74 5.90 6.71 -10.18
N ASN A 75 6.95 6.54 -9.38
CA ASN A 75 8.10 5.69 -9.72
C ASN A 75 7.71 4.20 -9.75
N TRP A 76 6.82 3.76 -8.85
CA TRP A 76 6.29 2.40 -8.87
C TRP A 76 5.42 2.16 -10.12
N VAL A 77 4.48 3.07 -10.39
CA VAL A 77 3.55 2.97 -11.52
C VAL A 77 4.31 2.94 -12.85
N ALA A 78 5.30 3.81 -13.01
CA ALA A 78 6.16 3.87 -14.20
C ALA A 78 7.08 2.65 -14.41
N THR A 79 7.14 1.72 -13.44
CA THR A 79 7.97 0.50 -13.52
C THR A 79 7.18 -0.80 -13.46
N HIS A 80 5.94 -0.78 -12.99
CA HIS A 80 5.12 -1.98 -12.78
C HIS A 80 3.85 -2.06 -13.66
N ARG A 81 3.23 -0.91 -13.99
CA ARG A 81 2.07 -0.88 -14.89
C ARG A 81 2.51 -1.13 -16.34
N ARG A 82 1.65 -1.71 -17.17
CA ARG A 82 1.92 -2.12 -18.56
C ARG A 82 0.89 -1.56 -19.55
#